data_AF-A0A7F5RIH1-F1
#
_entry.id   AF-A0A7F5RIH1-F1
#
_cell.length_a   1.000
_cell.length_b   1.000
_cell.length_c   1.000
_cell.angle_alpha   90.00
_cell.angle_beta   90.00
_cell.angle_gamma   90.00
#
_symmetry.space_group_name_H-M   'P 1'
#
loop_
_entity.id
_entity.type
_entity.pdbx_description
1 polymer ?
#
loop_
_entity_poly.entity_id
_entity_poly.type
_entity_poly.pdbx_seq_one_letter_code
_entity_poly.pdbx_strand_id
1 'polypeptide(L)'
;MVETAYEFECNRAELLGLDKPDFQEFCKEYDAKKAAEEIALETEHLKEIESENEALKGVSGGLEELSSILRSTQKRITNFKVSYGSITDYLKDKIGRRGSGASTKSANSESTDDPQMISQHPNDSSNEHLHTQEIKLVNDKGTTQFENKGFENDKEEVVASHLDTDLSRALDNHVDKLDSLVTKAENCEIGLRHQNKQMKGFLGK
;
A
#
# COMPACT_ATOMS: atom_id res chain seq x y z
N MET A 1 42.61 -14.04 -12.83
CA MET A 1 42.55 -12.63 -12.38
C MET A 1 43.50 -12.36 -11.20
N VAL A 2 43.65 -13.27 -10.23
CA VAL A 2 44.60 -13.08 -9.12
C VAL A 2 46.05 -13.08 -9.59
N GLU A 3 46.44 -14.00 -10.49
CA GLU A 3 47.79 -14.06 -11.06
C GLU A 3 48.18 -12.77 -11.81
N THR A 4 47.27 -12.22 -12.62
CA THR A 4 47.49 -10.95 -13.32
C THR A 4 47.58 -9.75 -12.37
N ALA A 5 46.83 -9.78 -11.26
CA ALA A 5 46.90 -8.74 -10.22
C ALA A 5 48.21 -8.82 -9.43
N TYR A 6 48.69 -10.04 -9.17
CA TYR A 6 49.97 -10.28 -8.52
C TYR A 6 51.16 -9.86 -9.40
N GLU A 7 51.14 -10.20 -10.70
CA GLU A 7 52.15 -9.76 -11.67
C GLU A 7 52.23 -8.24 -11.74
N PHE A 8 51.08 -7.55 -11.74
CA PHE A 8 51.02 -6.09 -11.68
C PHE A 8 51.66 -5.55 -10.39
N GLU A 9 51.37 -6.16 -9.24
CA GLU A 9 51.92 -5.74 -7.96
C GLU A 9 53.45 -5.98 -7.88
N CYS A 10 53.93 -7.09 -8.45
CA CYS A 10 55.35 -7.37 -8.60
C CYS A 10 56.05 -6.33 -9.48
N ASN A 11 55.46 -5.97 -10.62
CA ASN A 11 56.00 -4.92 -11.50
C ASN A 11 56.00 -3.55 -10.80
N ARG A 12 54.99 -3.29 -9.96
CA ARG A 12 54.90 -2.06 -9.16
C ARG A 12 56.00 -2.00 -8.10
N ALA A 13 56.23 -3.09 -7.38
CA ALA A 13 57.29 -3.18 -6.38
C ALA A 13 58.67 -2.98 -7.02
N GLU A 14 58.92 -3.60 -8.18
CA GLU A 14 60.16 -3.45 -8.93
C GLU A 14 60.42 -2.00 -9.37
N LEU A 15 59.39 -1.30 -9.85
CA LEU A 15 59.50 0.12 -10.24
C LEU A 15 59.78 1.05 -9.05
N LEU A 16 59.26 0.71 -7.86
CA LEU A 16 59.44 1.49 -6.63
C LEU A 16 60.72 1.12 -5.86
N GLY A 17 61.46 0.10 -6.31
CA GLY A 17 62.64 -0.42 -5.62
C GLY A 17 62.33 -1.10 -4.28
N LEU A 18 61.10 -1.64 -4.14
CA LEU A 18 60.65 -2.41 -2.98
C LEU A 18 60.82 -3.91 -3.23
N ASP A 19 60.90 -4.69 -2.16
CA ASP A 19 60.94 -6.15 -2.25
C ASP A 19 59.63 -6.71 -2.82
N LYS A 20 59.73 -7.79 -3.60
CA LYS A 20 58.57 -8.44 -4.22
C LYS A 20 57.70 -9.07 -3.11
N PRO A 21 56.38 -8.79 -3.08
CA PRO A 21 55.49 -9.36 -2.08
C PRO A 21 55.41 -10.88 -2.24
N ASP A 22 55.23 -11.61 -1.13
CA ASP A 22 55.06 -13.06 -1.19
C ASP A 22 53.70 -13.43 -1.82
N PHE A 23 53.71 -14.43 -2.69
CA PHE A 23 52.51 -14.82 -3.45
C PHE A 23 51.39 -15.33 -2.53
N GLN A 24 51.74 -16.08 -1.49
CA GLN A 24 50.75 -16.70 -0.60
C GLN A 24 50.09 -15.65 0.30
N GLU A 25 50.87 -14.72 0.82
CA GLU A 25 50.35 -13.59 1.60
C GLU A 25 49.50 -12.65 0.72
N PHE A 26 49.97 -12.34 -0.50
CA PHE A 26 49.21 -11.54 -1.46
C PHE A 26 47.86 -12.16 -1.82
N CYS A 27 47.80 -13.47 -2.09
CA CYS A 27 46.53 -14.13 -2.40
C CYS A 27 45.52 -13.98 -1.25
N LYS A 28 45.96 -14.18 0.00
CA LYS A 28 45.09 -14.05 1.18
C LYS A 28 44.60 -12.61 1.37
N GLU A 29 45.49 -11.63 1.23
CA GLU A 29 45.11 -10.21 1.34
C GLU A 29 44.19 -9.78 0.20
N TYR A 30 44.43 -10.29 -1.01
CA TYR A 30 43.59 -10.03 -2.17
C TYR A 30 42.19 -10.58 -1.98
N ASP A 31 42.06 -11.83 -1.53
CA ASP A 31 40.77 -12.46 -1.26
C ASP A 31 40.04 -11.76 -0.10
N ALA A 32 40.76 -11.41 0.98
CA ALA A 32 40.19 -10.66 2.09
C ALA A 32 39.71 -9.25 1.67
N LYS A 33 40.48 -8.56 0.82
CA LYS A 33 40.10 -7.25 0.28
C LYS A 33 38.87 -7.36 -0.61
N LYS A 34 38.83 -8.39 -1.47
CA LYS A 34 37.69 -8.63 -2.36
C LYS A 34 36.42 -8.94 -1.56
N ALA A 35 36.51 -9.79 -0.53
CA ALA A 35 35.39 -10.09 0.36
C ALA A 35 34.92 -8.84 1.12
N ALA A 36 35.84 -8.01 1.61
CA ALA A 36 35.49 -6.75 2.28
C ALA A 36 34.81 -5.74 1.34
N GLU A 37 35.25 -5.65 0.08
CA GLU A 37 34.63 -4.81 -0.95
C GLU A 37 33.21 -5.29 -1.30
N GLU A 38 33.01 -6.61 -1.43
CA GLU A 38 31.70 -7.23 -1.66
C GLU A 38 30.72 -6.94 -0.51
N ILE A 39 31.15 -7.15 0.73
CA ILE A 39 30.35 -6.82 1.93
C ILE A 39 29.99 -5.33 1.96
N ALA A 40 30.93 -4.45 1.62
CA ALA A 40 30.68 -3.00 1.62
C ALA A 40 29.65 -2.60 0.57
N LEU A 41 29.76 -3.16 -0.64
CA LEU A 41 28.84 -2.93 -1.75
C LEU A 41 27.44 -3.45 -1.42
N GLU A 42 27.33 -4.66 -0.88
CA GLU A 42 26.07 -5.23 -0.47
C GLU A 42 25.38 -4.44 0.66
N THR A 43 26.18 -3.97 1.62
CA THR A 43 25.68 -3.07 2.68
C THR A 43 25.15 -1.76 2.12
N GLU A 44 25.74 -1.23 1.04
CA GLU A 44 25.24 -0.04 0.35
C GLU A 44 23.89 -0.31 -0.32
N HIS A 45 23.77 -1.42 -1.04
CA HIS A 45 22.50 -1.82 -1.66
C HIS A 45 21.37 -2.02 -0.64
N LEU A 46 21.68 -2.61 0.51
CA LEU A 46 20.69 -2.79 1.57
C LEU A 46 20.17 -1.45 2.11
N LYS A 47 21.05 -0.45 2.24
CA LYS A 47 20.65 0.92 2.63
C LYS A 47 19.80 1.61 1.56
N GLU A 48 20.12 1.39 0.28
CA GLU A 48 19.32 1.93 -0.82
C GLU A 48 17.90 1.36 -0.78
N ILE A 49 17.75 0.04 -0.63
CA ILE A 49 16.45 -0.63 -0.49
C ILE A 49 15.69 -0.12 0.75
N GLU A 50 16.38 0.11 1.87
CA GLU A 50 15.75 0.66 3.06
C GLU A 50 15.21 2.08 2.80
N SER A 51 15.95 2.92 2.08
CA SER A 51 15.50 4.26 1.69
C SER A 51 14.27 4.22 0.78
N GLU A 52 14.23 3.31 -0.20
CA GLU A 52 13.06 3.10 -1.06
C GLU A 52 11.85 2.62 -0.25
N ASN A 53 12.07 1.75 0.74
CA ASN A 53 11.01 1.22 1.59
C ASN A 53 10.34 2.32 2.44
N GLU A 54 11.11 3.33 2.89
CA GLU A 54 10.57 4.53 3.54
C GLU A 54 9.68 5.34 2.59
N ALA A 55 10.11 5.52 1.34
CA ALA A 55 9.29 6.19 0.33
C ALA A 55 7.97 5.43 0.08
N LEU A 56 8.02 4.09 -0.06
CA LEU A 56 6.83 3.26 -0.19
C LEU A 56 5.92 3.31 1.03
N LYS A 57 6.47 3.48 2.24
CA LYS A 57 5.68 3.65 3.45
C LYS A 57 4.85 4.94 3.41
N GLY A 58 5.43 6.03 2.91
CA GLY A 58 4.70 7.27 2.67
C GLY A 58 3.55 7.09 1.68
N VAL A 59 3.80 6.39 0.56
CA VAL A 59 2.77 6.07 -0.44
C VAL A 59 1.66 5.20 0.15
N SER A 60 2.01 4.17 0.93
CA SER A 60 1.02 3.31 1.62
C SER A 60 0.13 4.11 2.56
N GLY A 61 0.71 5.01 3.35
CA GLY A 61 -0.05 5.87 4.26
C GLY A 61 -1.03 6.77 3.51
N GLY A 62 -0.57 7.46 2.46
CA GLY A 62 -1.44 8.31 1.63
C GLY A 62 -2.58 7.53 0.96
N LEU A 63 -2.33 6.28 0.59
CA LEU A 63 -3.32 5.41 -0.01
C LEU A 63 -4.35 4.88 1.00
N GLU A 64 -3.95 4.62 2.24
CA GLU A 64 -4.85 4.27 3.34
C GLU A 64 -5.74 5.45 3.73
N GLU A 65 -5.18 6.66 3.76
CA GLU A 65 -5.95 7.89 3.94
C GLU A 65 -6.97 8.06 2.82
N LEU A 66 -6.57 7.85 1.57
CA LEU A 66 -7.46 7.95 0.43
C LEU A 66 -8.58 6.90 0.50
N SER A 67 -8.27 5.67 0.88
CA SER A 67 -9.29 4.63 1.15
C SER A 67 -10.27 5.06 2.25
N SER A 68 -9.78 5.66 3.33
CA SER A 68 -10.62 6.22 4.41
C SER A 68 -11.53 7.35 3.94
N ILE A 69 -10.99 8.29 3.15
CA ILE A 69 -11.73 9.39 2.54
C ILE A 69 -12.82 8.85 1.62
N LEU A 70 -12.52 7.86 0.78
CA LEU A 70 -13.50 7.23 -0.10
C LEU A 70 -14.61 6.56 0.72
N ARG A 71 -14.30 5.84 1.81
CA ARG A 71 -15.33 5.24 2.67
C ARG A 71 -16.24 6.31 3.30
N SER A 72 -15.67 7.38 3.82
CA SER A 72 -16.42 8.52 4.37
C SER A 72 -17.29 9.20 3.31
N THR A 73 -16.76 9.38 2.11
CA THR A 73 -17.47 9.98 0.98
C THR A 73 -18.62 9.10 0.51
N GLN A 74 -18.40 7.78 0.38
CA GLN A 74 -19.48 6.84 0.05
C GLN A 74 -20.59 6.88 1.09
N LYS A 75 -20.26 6.91 2.39
CA LYS A 75 -21.27 7.04 3.46
C LYS A 75 -22.11 8.32 3.28
N ARG A 76 -21.46 9.45 2.96
CA ARG A 76 -22.16 10.72 2.70
C ARG A 76 -23.04 10.64 1.45
N ILE A 77 -22.55 10.02 0.37
CA ILE A 77 -23.31 9.81 -0.86
C ILE A 77 -24.54 8.94 -0.59
N THR A 78 -24.38 7.84 0.14
CA THR A 78 -25.49 6.95 0.52
C THR A 78 -26.49 7.69 1.40
N ASN A 79 -26.04 8.45 2.40
CA ASN A 79 -26.92 9.27 3.24
C ASN A 79 -27.67 10.32 2.41
N PHE A 80 -26.99 10.98 1.47
CA PHE A 80 -27.61 11.93 0.56
C PHE A 80 -28.69 11.27 -0.31
N LYS A 81 -28.39 10.09 -0.87
CA LYS A 81 -29.34 9.28 -1.63
C LYS A 81 -30.58 8.92 -0.82
N VAL A 82 -30.41 8.50 0.44
CA VAL A 82 -31.52 8.09 1.31
C VAL A 82 -32.32 9.29 1.81
N SER A 83 -31.67 10.36 2.27
CA SER A 83 -32.34 11.51 2.88
C SER A 83 -33.01 12.43 1.86
N TYR A 84 -32.42 12.58 0.67
CA TYR A 84 -32.90 13.54 -0.31
C TYR A 84 -33.32 12.92 -1.63
N GLY A 85 -32.98 11.66 -1.93
CA GLY A 85 -33.35 10.99 -3.19
C GLY A 85 -32.66 11.56 -4.43
N SER A 86 -32.85 12.85 -4.67
CA SER A 86 -32.27 13.65 -5.75
C SER A 86 -31.88 15.05 -5.25
N ILE A 87 -30.92 15.68 -5.94
CA ILE A 87 -30.57 17.10 -5.73
C ILE A 87 -31.78 18.01 -5.93
N THR A 88 -32.71 17.63 -6.80
CA THR A 88 -33.96 18.38 -7.04
C THR A 88 -34.83 18.45 -5.79
N ASP A 89 -34.91 17.37 -4.99
CA ASP A 89 -35.74 17.34 -3.79
C ASP A 89 -35.06 18.04 -2.62
N TYR A 90 -33.72 17.96 -2.52
CA TYR A 90 -32.93 18.84 -1.65
C TYR A 90 -33.18 20.32 -1.96
N LEU A 91 -33.17 20.70 -3.25
CA LEU A 91 -33.43 22.07 -3.69
C LEU A 91 -34.88 22.50 -3.38
N LYS A 92 -35.88 21.64 -3.59
CA LYS A 92 -37.27 21.93 -3.24
C LYS A 92 -37.46 22.16 -1.75
N ASP A 93 -36.88 21.33 -0.87
CA ASP A 93 -36.97 21.52 0.58
C ASP A 93 -36.29 22.82 1.01
N LYS A 94 -35.10 23.11 0.48
CA LYS A 94 -34.33 24.31 0.86
C LYS A 94 -34.90 25.62 0.27
N ILE A 95 -35.44 25.59 -0.95
CA ILE A 95 -36.03 26.74 -1.62
C ILE A 95 -37.48 26.95 -1.15
N GLY A 96 -38.24 25.88 -0.93
CA GLY A 96 -39.59 25.93 -0.35
C GLY A 96 -39.60 26.55 1.06
N ARG A 97 -38.54 26.35 1.84
CA ARG A 97 -38.37 26.98 3.17
C ARG A 97 -37.98 28.46 3.13
N ARG A 98 -37.44 28.98 2.03
CA ARG A 98 -37.10 30.42 1.88
C ARG A 98 -38.17 31.22 1.14
N GLY A 99 -39.14 30.56 0.50
CA GLY A 99 -40.23 31.22 -0.24
C GLY A 99 -41.57 31.33 0.50
N SER A 100 -41.78 30.61 1.61
CA SER A 100 -43.05 30.66 2.34
C SER A 100 -42.99 31.58 3.56
N GLY A 101 -42.82 32.87 3.28
CA GLY A 101 -43.27 33.94 4.16
C GLY A 101 -44.66 34.38 3.72
N ALA A 102 -45.66 34.13 4.58
CA ALA A 102 -47.06 34.56 4.51
C ALA A 102 -48.03 33.71 3.65
N SER A 103 -48.86 32.89 4.30
CA SER A 103 -50.26 33.25 4.57
C SER A 103 -51.05 32.11 5.26
N THR A 104 -51.68 32.48 6.38
CA THR A 104 -52.99 32.02 6.91
C THR A 104 -53.22 30.58 7.40
N LYS A 105 -53.33 30.49 8.73
CA LYS A 105 -54.42 29.93 9.58
C LYS A 105 -55.46 28.94 8.99
N SER A 106 -55.86 28.04 9.90
CA SER A 106 -57.11 27.24 9.97
C SER A 106 -57.12 25.96 9.12
N ALA A 107 -57.68 24.82 9.54
CA ALA A 107 -58.31 24.39 10.78
C ALA A 107 -58.34 22.84 10.77
N ASN A 108 -58.59 22.30 11.96
CA ASN A 108 -58.99 20.95 12.33
C ASN A 108 -59.81 20.16 11.28
N SER A 109 -59.49 18.87 11.08
CA SER A 109 -60.46 17.83 10.69
C SER A 109 -59.93 16.44 11.05
N GLU A 110 -60.64 15.79 11.97
CA GLU A 110 -60.58 14.39 12.37
C GLU A 110 -61.23 13.45 11.34
N SER A 111 -61.09 12.13 11.59
CA SER A 111 -61.74 10.93 11.00
C SER A 111 -61.10 10.34 9.73
N THR A 112 -60.91 9.03 9.51
CA THR A 112 -61.21 7.76 10.22
C THR A 112 -60.55 6.62 9.42
N ASP A 113 -60.07 5.57 10.11
CA ASP A 113 -60.03 4.13 9.77
C ASP A 113 -59.64 3.61 8.36
N ASP A 114 -58.54 2.82 8.33
CA ASP A 114 -58.22 1.70 7.42
C ASP A 114 -59.27 0.55 7.52
N PRO A 115 -59.35 -0.51 6.64
CA PRO A 115 -58.24 -1.14 5.87
C PRO A 115 -58.55 -1.81 4.48
N GLN A 116 -57.45 -2.20 3.79
CA GLN A 116 -57.21 -3.49 3.08
C GLN A 116 -57.35 -3.69 1.53
N MET A 117 -56.25 -4.25 0.95
CA MET A 117 -56.12 -5.37 -0.04
C MET A 117 -55.70 -5.15 -1.52
N ILE A 118 -54.44 -5.52 -1.80
CA ILE A 118 -53.86 -6.41 -2.85
C ILE A 118 -54.16 -6.20 -4.35
N SER A 119 -53.09 -6.02 -5.14
CA SER A 119 -52.79 -6.79 -6.39
C SER A 119 -51.36 -6.44 -6.91
N GLN A 120 -50.35 -7.28 -6.63
CA GLN A 120 -49.67 -8.23 -7.53
C GLN A 120 -48.73 -7.65 -8.62
N HIS A 121 -47.47 -8.09 -8.51
CA HIS A 121 -46.29 -8.01 -9.40
C HIS A 121 -46.48 -8.80 -10.72
N PRO A 122 -45.69 -8.56 -11.79
CA PRO A 122 -44.35 -9.19 -11.96
C PRO A 122 -43.29 -8.24 -12.57
N ASN A 123 -42.09 -8.14 -11.99
CA ASN A 123 -40.88 -8.93 -12.31
C ASN A 123 -40.19 -8.45 -13.61
N ASP A 124 -39.14 -7.63 -13.47
CA ASP A 124 -37.96 -7.81 -14.32
C ASP A 124 -36.69 -7.54 -13.51
N SER A 125 -35.85 -8.56 -13.50
CA SER A 125 -34.55 -8.66 -12.86
C SER A 125 -33.53 -8.00 -13.76
N SER A 126 -32.64 -7.18 -13.20
CA SER A 126 -31.21 -7.31 -13.45
C SER A 126 -30.40 -6.41 -12.53
N ASN A 127 -29.45 -7.07 -11.87
CA ASN A 127 -28.13 -6.61 -11.47
C ASN A 127 -27.85 -6.11 -10.05
N GLU A 128 -27.09 -6.99 -9.38
CA GLU A 128 -25.96 -6.71 -8.50
C GLU A 128 -26.32 -6.40 -7.05
N HIS A 129 -26.80 -7.46 -6.40
CA HIS A 129 -26.57 -7.69 -4.97
C HIS A 129 -25.07 -7.88 -4.74
N LEU A 130 -24.30 -6.79 -4.58
CA LEU A 130 -22.93 -6.91 -4.09
C LEU A 130 -22.96 -7.12 -2.57
N HIS A 131 -22.83 -8.39 -2.24
CA HIS A 131 -22.39 -8.97 -1.00
C HIS A 131 -21.39 -8.07 -0.25
N THR A 132 -21.82 -7.49 0.86
CA THR A 132 -20.95 -6.88 1.87
C THR A 132 -20.10 -7.98 2.47
N GLN A 133 -18.92 -8.25 1.92
CA GLN A 133 -17.90 -9.01 2.63
C GLN A 133 -17.40 -8.14 3.79
N GLU A 134 -17.81 -8.52 5.00
CA GLU A 134 -17.06 -8.24 6.21
C GLU A 134 -15.65 -8.78 6.03
N ILE A 135 -14.69 -7.89 5.76
CA ILE A 135 -13.28 -8.23 5.72
C ILE A 135 -12.85 -8.50 7.16
N LYS A 136 -12.68 -9.78 7.50
CA LYS A 136 -11.93 -10.19 8.69
C LYS A 136 -10.54 -9.57 8.58
N LEU A 137 -10.25 -8.64 9.50
CA LEU A 137 -8.89 -8.17 9.77
C LEU A 137 -8.05 -9.39 10.16
N VAL A 138 -7.23 -9.89 9.24
CA VAL A 138 -6.10 -10.76 9.59
C VAL A 138 -5.08 -9.86 10.24
N ASN A 139 -5.14 -9.79 11.56
CA ASN A 139 -4.11 -9.18 12.38
C ASN A 139 -2.95 -10.17 12.45
N ASP A 140 -2.08 -10.15 11.44
CA ASP A 140 -0.86 -10.94 11.45
C ASP A 140 0.19 -10.25 12.35
N LYS A 141 0.05 -10.48 13.65
CA LYS A 141 1.13 -10.26 14.61
C LYS A 141 2.02 -11.51 14.63
N GLY A 142 2.76 -11.70 13.55
CA GLY A 142 3.92 -12.60 13.51
C GLY A 142 5.09 -12.01 14.29
N THR A 143 5.02 -12.05 15.62
CA THR A 143 6.19 -11.89 16.48
C THR A 143 7.06 -13.14 16.32
N THR A 144 8.02 -13.13 15.40
CA THR A 144 9.11 -14.10 15.38
C THR A 144 10.17 -13.65 16.38
N GLN A 145 9.96 -14.00 17.65
CA GLN A 145 11.10 -14.28 18.53
C GLN A 145 11.76 -15.55 18.01
N PHE A 146 12.94 -15.44 17.42
CA PHE A 146 13.85 -16.57 17.30
C PHE A 146 15.03 -16.38 18.24
N GLU A 147 15.18 -17.38 19.08
CA GLU A 147 16.18 -17.49 20.13
C GLU A 147 17.59 -17.51 19.54
N ASN A 148 18.44 -16.67 20.10
CA ASN A 148 19.86 -16.63 19.84
C ASN A 148 20.50 -17.84 20.55
N LYS A 149 20.76 -18.93 19.82
CA LYS A 149 21.65 -20.01 20.27
C LYS A 149 22.89 -20.01 19.38
N GLY A 150 23.99 -19.63 20.02
CA GLY A 150 25.28 -19.43 19.38
C GLY A 150 25.82 -20.67 18.69
N PHE A 151 26.55 -20.40 17.61
CA PHE A 151 27.65 -21.21 17.16
C PHE A 151 28.77 -20.25 16.75
N GLU A 152 29.81 -20.19 17.59
CA GLU A 152 31.10 -19.68 17.19
C GLU A 152 31.78 -20.73 16.32
N ASN A 153 32.05 -20.36 15.07
CA ASN A 153 33.26 -20.59 14.27
C ASN A 153 32.88 -20.30 12.80
N ASP A 154 33.76 -19.61 12.07
CA ASP A 154 33.63 -19.14 10.67
C ASP A 154 32.94 -17.76 10.49
N LYS A 155 33.63 -16.68 10.93
CA LYS A 155 33.08 -15.31 11.02
C LYS A 155 33.06 -14.50 9.72
N GLU A 156 33.65 -14.96 8.62
CA GLU A 156 33.69 -14.19 7.36
C GLU A 156 32.75 -14.76 6.28
N GLU A 157 32.67 -16.08 6.12
CA GLU A 157 31.78 -16.72 5.12
C GLU A 157 30.30 -16.69 5.56
N VAL A 158 30.04 -16.78 6.87
CA VAL A 158 28.68 -16.73 7.44
C VAL A 158 28.09 -15.32 7.40
N VAL A 159 28.93 -14.28 7.35
CA VAL A 159 28.46 -12.88 7.30
C VAL A 159 28.03 -12.49 5.89
N ALA A 160 28.83 -12.84 4.87
CA ALA A 160 28.47 -12.60 3.46
C ALA A 160 27.20 -13.37 3.07
N SER A 161 27.10 -14.65 3.45
CA SER A 161 25.90 -15.44 3.16
C SER A 161 24.64 -14.94 3.88
N HIS A 162 24.76 -14.36 5.07
CA HIS A 162 23.62 -13.76 5.77
C HIS A 162 23.18 -12.44 5.12
N LEU A 163 24.13 -11.62 4.67
CA LEU A 163 23.84 -10.39 3.94
C LEU A 163 23.11 -10.68 2.62
N ASP A 164 23.59 -11.67 1.84
CA ASP A 164 22.94 -12.12 0.60
C ASP A 164 21.49 -12.55 0.83
N THR A 165 21.26 -13.31 1.91
CA THR A 165 19.91 -13.74 2.28
C THR A 165 19.04 -12.58 2.75
N ASP A 166 19.61 -11.61 3.49
CA ASP A 166 18.89 -10.43 3.96
C ASP A 166 18.53 -9.50 2.80
N LEU A 167 19.44 -9.30 1.85
CA LEU A 167 19.22 -8.52 0.63
C LEU A 167 18.11 -9.15 -0.21
N SER A 168 18.22 -10.45 -0.48
CA SER A 168 17.20 -11.20 -1.23
C SER A 168 15.84 -11.09 -0.56
N ARG A 169 15.78 -11.27 0.77
CA ARG A 169 14.56 -11.14 1.55
C ARG A 169 14.01 -9.70 1.54
N ALA A 170 14.87 -8.69 1.58
CA ALA A 170 14.46 -7.29 1.52
C ALA A 170 13.83 -6.97 0.16
N LEU A 171 14.42 -7.47 -0.94
CA LEU A 171 13.88 -7.35 -2.29
C LEU A 171 12.52 -8.05 -2.43
N ASP A 172 12.39 -9.29 -1.95
CA ASP A 172 11.12 -10.03 -1.98
C ASP A 172 10.00 -9.27 -1.23
N ASN A 173 10.30 -8.79 -0.02
CA ASN A 173 9.36 -7.97 0.76
C ASN A 173 8.97 -6.67 0.03
N HIS A 174 9.90 -6.06 -0.70
CA HIS A 174 9.65 -4.84 -1.47
C HIS A 174 8.69 -5.12 -2.63
N VAL A 175 8.88 -6.24 -3.33
CA VAL A 175 7.98 -6.69 -4.40
C VAL A 175 6.57 -6.96 -3.86
N ASP A 176 6.44 -7.71 -2.78
CA ASP A 176 5.15 -7.97 -2.13
C ASP A 176 4.45 -6.66 -1.71
N LYS A 177 5.22 -5.69 -1.21
CA LYS A 177 4.70 -4.38 -0.81
C LYS A 177 4.23 -3.57 -2.02
N LEU A 178 4.97 -3.60 -3.14
CA LEU A 178 4.56 -2.98 -4.40
C LEU A 178 3.26 -3.59 -4.91
N ASP A 179 3.13 -4.91 -4.93
CA ASP A 179 1.89 -5.59 -5.36
C ASP A 179 0.69 -5.22 -4.48
N SER A 180 0.92 -5.12 -3.16
CA SER A 180 -0.10 -4.64 -2.22
C SER A 180 -0.50 -3.19 -2.51
N LEU A 181 0.47 -2.31 -2.79
CA LEU A 181 0.23 -0.91 -3.12
C LEU A 181 -0.52 -0.75 -4.44
N VAL A 182 -0.15 -1.50 -5.47
CA VAL A 182 -0.84 -1.53 -6.77
C VAL A 182 -2.29 -1.94 -6.56
N THR A 183 -2.53 -3.05 -5.86
CA THR A 183 -3.89 -3.54 -5.58
C THR A 183 -4.70 -2.51 -4.78
N LYS A 184 -4.11 -1.88 -3.76
CA LYS A 184 -4.77 -0.82 -2.99
C LYS A 184 -5.08 0.41 -3.88
N ALA A 185 -4.20 0.76 -4.80
CA ALA A 185 -4.34 1.91 -5.69
C ALA A 185 -5.46 1.70 -6.72
N GLU A 186 -5.53 0.51 -7.31
CA GLU A 186 -6.60 0.11 -8.21
C GLU A 186 -7.96 0.13 -7.50
N ASN A 187 -8.04 -0.44 -6.29
CA ASN A 187 -9.27 -0.42 -5.50
C ASN A 187 -9.74 1.02 -5.20
N CYS A 188 -8.79 1.90 -4.89
CA CYS A 188 -9.07 3.31 -4.66
C CYS A 188 -9.55 4.01 -5.93
N GLU A 189 -8.92 3.75 -7.06
CA GLU A 189 -9.33 4.29 -8.35
C GLU A 189 -10.76 3.86 -8.71
N ILE A 190 -11.06 2.57 -8.56
CA ILE A 190 -12.40 2.01 -8.79
C ILE A 190 -13.41 2.71 -7.88
N GLY A 191 -13.10 2.86 -6.59
CA GLY A 191 -13.96 3.55 -5.62
C GLY A 191 -14.22 5.02 -6.00
N LEU A 192 -13.18 5.73 -6.41
CA LEU A 192 -13.28 7.13 -6.84
C LEU A 192 -14.14 7.26 -8.11
N ARG A 193 -13.90 6.43 -9.13
CA ARG A 193 -14.70 6.39 -10.37
C ARG A 193 -16.17 6.08 -10.07
N HIS A 194 -16.43 5.13 -9.17
CA HIS A 194 -17.77 4.75 -8.77
C HIS A 194 -18.51 5.90 -8.05
N GLN A 195 -17.86 6.57 -7.11
CA GLN A 195 -18.43 7.72 -6.40
C GLN A 195 -18.69 8.90 -7.33
N ASN A 196 -17.75 9.19 -8.24
CA ASN A 196 -17.93 10.22 -9.26
C ASN A 196 -19.13 9.92 -10.17
N LYS A 197 -19.34 8.64 -10.55
CA LYS A 197 -20.50 8.23 -11.34
C LYS A 197 -21.81 8.47 -10.58
N GLN A 198 -21.88 8.08 -9.30
CA GLN A 198 -23.05 8.34 -8.46
C GLN A 198 -23.35 9.84 -8.35
N MET A 199 -22.32 10.66 -8.09
CA MET A 199 -22.46 12.12 -8.00
C MET A 199 -22.96 12.76 -9.30
N LYS A 200 -22.45 12.32 -10.45
CA LYS A 200 -22.95 12.76 -11.77
C LYS A 200 -24.42 12.40 -11.97
N GLY A 201 -24.82 11.18 -11.58
CA GLY A 201 -26.21 10.75 -11.60
C GLY A 201 -27.13 11.66 -10.78
N PHE A 202 -26.71 12.08 -9.59
CA PHE A 202 -27.49 13.04 -8.79
C PHE A 202 -27.61 14.43 -9.42
N LEU A 203 -26.61 14.85 -10.19
CA LEU A 203 -26.58 16.12 -10.90
C LEU A 203 -27.31 16.06 -12.25
N GLY A 204 -27.80 14.90 -12.67
CA GLY A 204 -28.43 14.70 -13.98
C GLY A 204 -27.46 14.93 -15.16
N LYS A 205 -26.17 14.71 -14.95
CA LYS A 205 -25.10 14.85 -15.96
C LYS A 205 -24.53 13.50 -16.38
#